data_AF-A0A2M8KX65-F1
#
_entry.id   AF-A0A2M8KX65-F1
#
_cell.length_a   1.000
_cell.length_b   1.000
_cell.length_c   1.000
_cell.angle_alpha   90.00
_cell.angle_beta   90.00
_cell.angle_gamma   90.00
#
_symmetry.space_group_name_H-M   'P 1'
#
loop_
_entity.id
_entity.type
_entity.pdbx_description
1 polymer ?
#
loop_
_entity_poly.entity_id
_entity_poly.type
_entity_poly.pdbx_seq_one_letter_code
_entity_poly.pdbx_strand_id
1 'polypeptide(L)' 'MPLFVHKKQKESVGAFLRRFSRVVQHSKVLVRVRNNQFRKRPLTERLEKYNAIRRAEKHVKMEKLRKLGKVE' A
#
# COMPACT_ATOMS: atom_id res chain seq x y z
N MET A 1 -1.67 16.26 5.92
CA MET A 1 -0.44 16.90 6.37
C MET A 1 0.58 16.86 5.25
N PRO A 2 1.27 17.97 4.94
CA PRO A 2 2.40 17.96 4.04
C PRO A 2 3.55 17.12 4.64
N LEU A 3 4.25 16.37 3.78
CA LEU A 3 5.41 15.57 4.17
C LEU A 3 6.66 16.41 3.94
N PHE A 4 7.35 16.79 5.01
CA PHE A 4 8.60 17.53 4.93
C PHE A 4 9.78 16.62 5.19
N VAL A 5 10.70 16.51 4.23
CA VAL A 5 11.95 15.76 4.37
C VAL A 5 13.11 16.71 4.04
N HIS A 6 13.84 17.12 5.06
CA HIS A 6 15.01 17.99 4.92
C HIS A 6 16.30 17.17 4.87
N LYS A 7 17.26 17.62 4.06
CA LYS A 7 18.60 17.00 3.98
C LYS A 7 19.34 17.25 5.28
N LYS A 8 19.95 16.20 5.84
CA LYS A 8 20.80 16.34 7.04
C LYS A 8 22.23 16.74 6.64
N GLN A 9 22.92 17.45 7.53
CA GLN A 9 24.29 17.97 7.34
C GLN A 9 25.30 16.91 6.86
N LYS A 10 25.23 15.66 7.36
CA LYS A 10 26.15 14.55 6.99
C LYS A 10 25.52 13.49 6.08
N GLU A 11 24.45 13.81 5.37
CA GLU A 11 23.73 12.86 4.52
C GLU A 11 24.13 12.99 3.04
N SER A 12 24.49 11.87 2.41
CA SER A 12 24.69 11.84 0.96
C SER A 12 23.35 12.00 0.24
N VAL A 13 23.37 12.59 -0.97
CA VAL A 13 22.15 12.82 -1.76
C VAL A 13 21.37 11.53 -2.00
N GLY A 14 22.06 10.41 -2.26
CA GLY A 14 21.43 9.11 -2.45
C GLY A 14 20.73 8.57 -1.19
N ALA A 15 21.31 8.76 0.00
CA ALA A 15 20.68 8.39 1.26
C ALA A 15 19.42 9.22 1.53
N PHE A 16 19.48 10.52 1.23
CA PHE A 16 18.34 11.42 1.32
C PHE A 16 17.18 10.98 0.40
N LEU A 17 17.45 10.66 -0.87
CA LEU A 17 16.44 10.21 -1.82
C LEU A 17 15.77 8.90 -1.40
N ARG A 18 16.53 7.94 -0.85
CA ARG A 18 15.97 6.69 -0.29
C ARG A 18 15.02 6.98 0.88
N ARG A 19 15.41 7.89 1.76
CA ARG A 19 14.61 8.28 2.93
C ARG A 19 13.34 9.00 2.50
N PHE A 20 13.45 9.93 1.55
CA PHE A 20 12.30 10.57 0.91
C PHE A 20 11.34 9.55 0.29
N SER A 21 11.85 8.64 -0.54
CA SER A 21 11.05 7.61 -1.19
C SER A 21 10.31 6.74 -0.17
N ARG A 22 10.99 6.32 0.90
CA ARG A 22 10.39 5.52 1.96
C ARG A 22 9.29 6.28 2.71
N VAL A 23 9.50 7.55 3.03
CA VAL A 23 8.49 8.41 3.65
C VAL A 23 7.25 8.55 2.75
N VAL A 24 7.45 8.79 1.45
CA VAL A 24 6.36 8.88 0.47
C VAL A 24 5.58 7.56 0.39
N GLN A 25 6.27 6.42 0.33
CA GLN A 25 5.63 5.10 0.28
C GLN A 25 4.82 4.81 1.56
N HIS A 26 5.39 5.04 2.74
CA HIS A 26 4.69 4.82 4.02
C HIS A 26 3.49 5.75 4.20
N SER A 27 3.58 6.98 3.70
CA SER A 27 2.48 7.96 3.81
C SER A 27 1.23 7.57 3.00
N LYS A 28 1.34 6.63 2.05
CA LYS A 28 0.28 6.22 1.12
C LYS A 28 -0.38 7.38 0.34
N VAL A 29 0.26 8.56 0.27
CA VAL A 29 -0.28 9.74 -0.43
C VAL A 29 -0.55 9.43 -1.89
N LEU A 30 0.35 8.73 -2.58
CA LEU A 30 0.16 8.33 -3.98
C LEU A 30 -1.07 7.44 -4.19
N VAL A 31 -1.30 6.47 -3.28
CA VAL A 31 -2.46 5.57 -3.33
C VAL A 31 -3.75 6.34 -3.09
N ARG A 32 -3.74 7.28 -2.14
CA ARG A 32 -4.88 8.15 -1.85
C ARG A 32 -5.25 9.02 -3.04
N VAL A 33 -4.27 9.70 -3.64
CA VAL A 33 -4.47 10.56 -4.81
C VAL A 33 -5.02 9.74 -5.98
N ARG A 34 -4.43 8.58 -6.28
CA ARG A 34 -4.92 7.68 -7.34
C ARG A 34 -6.36 7.21 -7.07
N ASN A 35 -6.69 6.89 -5.83
CA ASN A 35 -8.04 6.45 -5.46
C ASN A 35 -9.09 7.56 -5.60
N ASN A 36 -8.70 8.81 -5.35
CA ASN A 36 -9.56 9.97 -5.37
C ASN A 36 -9.60 10.67 -6.74
N GLN A 37 -8.78 10.24 -7.70
CA GLN A 37 -8.70 10.83 -9.04
C GLN A 37 -10.05 10.85 -9.76
N PHE A 38 -10.89 9.85 -9.52
CA PHE A 38 -12.22 9.72 -10.11
C PHE A 38 -13.28 9.48 -9.05
N ARG A 39 -14.49 10.03 -9.25
CA ARG A 39 -15.64 9.77 -8.39
C ARG A 39 -16.04 8.29 -8.49
N LYS A 40 -16.09 7.61 -7.35
CA LYS A 40 -16.59 6.23 -7.23
C LYS A 40 -17.99 6.25 -6.63
N ARG A 41 -18.87 5.38 -7.13
CA ARG A 41 -20.17 5.11 -6.50
C ARG A 41 -19.93 4.22 -5.25
N PRO A 42 -20.74 4.35 -4.19
CA PRO A 42 -20.68 3.41 -3.07
C PRO A 42 -20.96 1.99 -3.57
N LEU A 43 -20.35 1.00 -2.91
CA LEU A 43 -20.59 -0.39 -3.24
C LEU A 43 -21.97 -0.82 -2.74
N THR A 44 -22.56 -1.82 -3.39
CA THR A 44 -23.75 -2.50 -2.88
C THR A 44 -23.35 -3.52 -1.82
N GLU A 45 -24.25 -3.84 -0.88
CA GLU A 45 -24.00 -4.81 0.19
C GLU A 45 -23.50 -6.17 -0.33
N ARG A 46 -24.07 -6.65 -1.45
CA ARG A 46 -23.64 -7.89 -2.13
C ARG A 46 -22.17 -7.82 -2.55
N LEU A 47 -21.75 -6.68 -3.10
CA LEU A 47 -20.39 -6.50 -3.61
C LEU A 47 -19.39 -6.33 -2.45
N GLU A 48 -19.80 -5.71 -1.34
CA GLU A 48 -19.01 -5.64 -0.12
C GLU A 48 -18.76 -7.03 0.48
N LYS A 49 -19.82 -7.85 0.61
CA LYS A 49 -19.73 -9.24 1.06
C LYS A 49 -18.79 -10.06 0.16
N TYR A 50 -18.97 -9.96 -1.16
CA TYR A 50 -18.11 -10.64 -2.12
C TYR A 50 -16.62 -10.24 -1.96
N ASN A 51 -16.34 -8.94 -1.80
CA ASN A 51 -14.98 -8.45 -1.60
C ASN A 51 -14.36 -8.94 -0.28
N ALA A 52 -15.16 -9.10 0.78
CA ALA A 52 -14.72 -9.65 2.04
C ALA A 52 -14.38 -11.16 1.92
N ILE A 53 -15.26 -11.94 1.29
CA ILE A 53 -15.03 -13.38 1.05
C ILE A 53 -13.75 -13.58 0.22
N ARG A 54 -13.62 -12.85 -0.89
CA ARG A 54 -12.43 -12.92 -1.75
C ARG A 54 -11.13 -12.60 -0.99
N ARG A 55 -11.17 -11.65 -0.05
CA ARG A 55 -10.01 -11.32 0.80
C ARG A 55 -9.65 -12.48 1.73
N ALA A 56 -10.63 -13.11 2.36
CA ALA A 56 -10.43 -14.26 3.23
C ALA A 56 -9.88 -15.48 2.46
N GLU A 57 -10.48 -15.80 1.30
CA GLU A 57 -10.01 -16.88 0.43
C GLU A 57 -8.57 -16.66 -0.03
N LYS A 58 -8.23 -15.43 -0.43
CA LYS A 58 -6.87 -15.08 -0.82
C LYS A 58 -5.89 -15.30 0.33
N HIS A 59 -6.26 -14.93 1.56
CA HIS A 59 -5.43 -15.16 2.73
C HIS A 59 -5.16 -16.65 2.95
N VAL A 60 -6.21 -17.49 2.94
CA VAL A 60 -6.10 -18.95 3.07
C VAL A 60 -5.23 -19.54 1.97
N LYS A 61 -5.40 -19.09 0.72
CA LYS A 61 -4.59 -19.55 -0.41
C LYS A 61 -3.11 -19.20 -0.24
N MET A 62 -2.80 -17.98 0.20
CA MET A 62 -1.42 -17.54 0.45
C MET A 62 -0.77 -18.35 1.58
N GLU A 63 -1.48 -18.61 2.66
CA GLU A 63 -1.00 -19.44 3.77
C GLU A 63 -0.73 -20.88 3.32
N LYS A 64 -1.60 -21.47 2.48
CA LYS A 64 -1.35 -22.79 1.89
C LYS A 64 -0.10 -22.78 1.00
N LEU A 65 0.08 -21.75 0.18
CA LEU A 65 1.24 -21.63 -0.70
C LEU A 65 2.56 -21.49 0.07
N ARG A 66 2.55 -20.72 1.18
CA ARG A 66 3.68 -20.62 2.11
C ARG A 66 4.03 -21.97 2.73
N LYS A 67 3.02 -22.70 3.22
CA LYS A 67 3.21 -24.06 3.77
C LYS A 67 3.77 -25.06 2.74
N LEU A 68 3.48 -24.85 1.47
CA LEU A 68 4.01 -25.65 0.36
C LEU A 68 5.37 -25.18 -0.16
N GLY A 69 5.96 -24.12 0.42
CA GLY A 69 7.24 -23.54 -0.01
C GLY A 69 7.19 -22.89 -1.40
N LYS A 70 6.00 -22.60 -1.93
CA LYS A 70 5.82 -22.02 -3.28
C LYS A 70 5.92 -20.49 -3.29
N VAL A 71 5.88 -19.88 -2.11
CA VAL A 71 5.96 -18.43 -1.90
C VAL A 71 6.71 -18.21 -0.58
N GLU A 72 7.67 -17.29 -0.57
CA GLU A 72 8.43 -16.86 0.63
C GLU A 72 7.57 -16.07 1.64
#